data_AF-A0A960EHE9-F1
#
_entry.id   AF-A0A960EHE9-F1
#
_cell.length_a   1.000
_cell.length_b   1.000
_cell.length_c   1.000
_cell.angle_alpha   90.00
_cell.angle_beta   90.00
_cell.angle_gamma   90.00
#
_symmetry.space_group_name_H-M   'P 1'
#
loop_
_entity.id
_entity.type
_entity.pdbx_description
1 polymer ?
#
loop_
_entity_poly.entity_id
_entity_poly.type
_entity_poly.pdbx_seq_one_letter_code
_entity_poly.pdbx_strand_id
1 'polypeptide(L)'
;MTDHPNPAASAVELAVYAPIGFALEAKRLLPSFIERGRQQVTMARTVGQFAVTHGQAVAGQRLARAQAQAEAVLAEFGLAGTDVAEPVAPAAAPEADAVAAPSAPAPAADPSELPIAGYDALAASQVIPRLEGLTPDELEAVRAYETATRGR
;
A
#
# COMPACT_ATOMS: atom_id res chain seq x y z
N MET A 1 5.82 63.67 13.61
CA MET A 1 4.73 63.37 12.66
C MET A 1 4.95 61.93 12.22
N THR A 2 4.37 60.99 12.96
CA THR A 2 4.52 59.55 12.69
C THR A 2 3.54 59.19 11.60
N ASP A 3 4.00 59.26 10.34
CA ASP A 3 3.29 58.67 9.21
C ASP A 3 3.13 57.18 9.51
N HIS A 4 1.91 56.78 9.89
CA HIS A 4 1.59 55.36 9.99
C HIS A 4 1.24 54.91 8.57
N PRO A 5 2.05 54.03 7.97
CA PRO A 5 1.77 53.53 6.63
C PRO A 5 0.39 52.87 6.62
N ASN A 6 -0.37 53.13 5.55
CA ASN A 6 -1.66 52.50 5.33
C ASN A 6 -1.50 50.97 5.44
N PRO A 7 -2.24 50.28 6.32
CA PRO A 7 -2.07 48.84 6.55
C PRO A 7 -2.28 48.00 5.28
N ALA A 8 -3.08 48.49 4.32
CA ALA A 8 -3.25 47.85 3.02
C ALA A 8 -1.98 47.93 2.16
N ALA A 9 -1.22 49.04 2.23
CA ALA A 9 0.05 49.18 1.52
C ALA A 9 1.13 48.27 2.12
N SER A 10 1.20 48.17 3.46
CA SER A 10 2.10 47.25 4.14
C SER A 10 1.76 45.77 3.86
N ALA A 11 0.48 45.43 3.69
CA ALA A 11 0.08 44.09 3.29
C ALA A 11 0.53 43.74 1.85
N VAL A 12 0.47 44.70 0.92
CA VAL A 12 0.97 44.52 -0.45
C VAL A 12 2.49 44.40 -0.48
N GLU A 13 3.22 45.24 0.27
CA GLU A 13 4.68 45.10 0.39
C GLU A 13 5.07 43.76 1.01
N LEU A 14 4.36 43.32 2.05
CA LEU A 14 4.58 42.00 2.64
C LEU A 14 4.32 40.90 1.61
N ALA A 15 3.22 40.96 0.85
CA ALA A 15 2.90 39.94 -0.15
C ALA A 15 3.91 39.86 -1.31
N VAL A 16 4.58 40.97 -1.64
CA VAL A 16 5.55 41.03 -2.75
C VAL A 16 6.98 40.76 -2.27
N TYR A 17 7.40 41.35 -1.15
CA TYR A 17 8.78 41.23 -0.64
C TYR A 17 8.98 40.06 0.32
N ALA A 18 7.97 39.64 1.10
CA ALA A 18 8.13 38.52 2.03
C ALA A 18 8.44 37.18 1.32
N PRO A 19 7.85 36.83 0.16
CA PRO A 19 8.22 35.61 -0.55
C PRO A 19 9.68 35.63 -1.03
N ILE A 20 10.17 36.78 -1.48
CA ILE A 20 11.56 36.95 -1.94
C ILE A 20 12.51 36.85 -0.74
N GLY A 21 12.21 37.55 0.36
CA GLY A 21 12.97 37.45 1.61
C GLY A 21 12.98 36.03 2.17
N PHE A 22 11.85 35.34 2.11
CA PHE A 22 11.74 33.93 2.51
C PHE A 22 12.57 33.02 1.60
N ALA A 23 12.58 33.23 0.27
CA ALA A 23 13.39 32.44 -0.66
C ALA A 23 14.90 32.60 -0.43
N LEU A 24 15.34 33.80 -0.04
CA LEU A 24 16.74 34.08 0.30
C LEU A 24 17.14 33.44 1.63
N GLU A 25 16.27 33.48 2.64
CA GLU A 25 16.54 32.90 3.96
C GLU A 25 16.26 31.38 4.03
N ALA A 26 15.48 30.84 3.08
CA ALA A 26 15.10 29.43 3.02
C ALA A 26 16.33 28.52 3.07
N LYS A 27 17.41 28.83 2.34
CA LYS A 27 18.62 27.98 2.32
C LYS A 27 19.28 27.78 3.69
N ARG A 28 19.08 28.72 4.63
CA ARG A 28 19.59 28.63 6.01
C ARG A 28 18.62 27.94 6.95
N LEU A 29 17.32 28.13 6.75
CA LEU A 29 16.29 27.61 7.63
C LEU A 29 15.86 26.18 7.27
N LEU A 30 15.91 25.81 5.99
CA LEU A 30 15.49 24.50 5.48
C LEU A 30 16.17 23.32 6.19
N PRO A 31 17.50 23.33 6.45
CA PRO A 31 18.16 22.21 7.14
C PRO A 31 17.53 21.93 8.51
N SER A 32 17.32 22.98 9.31
CA SER A 32 16.73 22.86 10.65
C SER A 32 15.25 22.45 10.63
N PHE A 33 14.51 22.81 9.58
CA PHE A 33 13.11 22.38 9.42
C PHE A 33 13.01 20.92 8.98
N ILE A 34 13.96 20.44 8.17
CA ILE A 34 14.04 19.04 7.78
C ILE A 34 14.36 18.18 9.00
N GLU A 35 15.34 18.56 9.82
CA GLU A 35 15.69 17.83 11.05
C GLU A 35 14.50 17.74 12.01
N ARG A 36 13.85 18.89 12.28
CA ARG A 36 12.64 18.95 13.11
C ARG A 36 11.50 18.13 12.52
N GLY A 37 11.31 18.19 11.21
CA GLY A 37 10.30 17.42 10.49
C GLY A 37 10.52 15.91 10.59
N ARG A 38 11.77 15.44 10.43
CA ARG A 38 12.11 14.02 10.60
C ARG A 38 11.85 13.55 12.03
N GLN A 39 12.18 14.36 13.03
CA GLN A 39 11.93 14.02 14.42
C GLN A 39 10.43 13.90 14.73
N GLN A 40 9.62 14.84 14.22
CA GLN A 40 8.15 14.79 14.33
C GLN A 40 7.56 13.53 13.66
N VAL A 41 8.01 13.19 12.44
CA VAL A 41 7.53 12.01 11.70
C VAL A 41 7.91 10.71 12.41
N THR A 42 9.13 10.62 12.96
CA THR A 42 9.56 9.44 13.72
C THR A 42 8.66 9.23 14.95
N MET A 43 8.34 10.30 15.69
CA MET A 43 7.43 10.19 16.84
C MET A 43 5.99 9.87 16.43
N ALA A 44 5.48 10.43 15.32
CA ALA A 44 4.17 10.07 14.79
C ALA A 44 4.10 8.60 14.36
N ARG A 45 5.17 8.08 13.74
CA ARG A 45 5.26 6.68 13.30
C ARG A 45 5.21 5.72 14.48
N THR A 46 5.91 6.00 15.59
CA THR A 46 5.87 5.12 16.76
C THR A 46 4.47 5.06 17.36
N VAL A 47 3.79 6.21 17.52
CA VAL A 47 2.39 6.26 18.00
C VAL A 47 1.46 5.50 17.06
N GLY A 48 1.60 5.67 15.74
CA GLY A 48 0.81 4.94 14.75
C GLY A 48 0.99 3.42 14.81
N GLN A 49 2.24 2.96 15.00
CA GLN A 49 2.52 1.53 15.12
C GLN A 49 1.89 0.92 16.38
N PHE A 50 1.85 1.66 17.49
CA PHE A 50 1.11 1.24 18.69
C PHE A 50 -0.40 1.15 18.43
N ALA A 51 -0.99 2.10 17.71
CA ALA A 51 -2.40 2.09 17.37
C ALA A 51 -2.79 0.88 16.49
N VAL A 52 -1.97 0.53 15.49
CA VAL A 52 -2.24 -0.62 14.61
C VAL A 52 -2.13 -1.95 15.34
N THR A 53 -1.06 -2.14 16.12
CA THR A 53 -0.83 -3.40 16.85
C THR A 53 -1.89 -3.66 17.91
N HIS A 54 -2.27 -2.62 18.67
CA HIS A 54 -3.35 -2.74 19.66
C HIS A 54 -4.72 -2.84 18.99
N GLY A 55 -4.92 -2.14 17.87
CA GLY A 55 -6.15 -2.20 17.08
C GLY A 55 -6.43 -3.59 16.52
N GLN A 56 -5.40 -4.29 16.01
CA GLN A 56 -5.54 -5.65 15.48
C GLN A 56 -6.00 -6.65 16.55
N ALA A 57 -5.44 -6.58 17.76
CA ALA A 57 -5.84 -7.46 18.86
C ALA A 57 -7.30 -7.25 19.27
N VAL A 58 -7.74 -5.99 19.38
CA VAL A 58 -9.13 -5.65 19.73
C VAL A 58 -10.10 -5.99 18.60
N ALA A 59 -9.71 -5.75 17.34
CA ALA A 59 -10.51 -6.08 16.18
C ALA A 59 -10.71 -7.60 16.05
N GLY A 60 -9.66 -8.39 16.26
CA GLY A 60 -9.74 -9.85 16.26
C GLY A 60 -10.70 -10.39 17.31
N GLN A 61 -10.67 -9.85 18.53
CA GLN A 61 -11.60 -10.25 19.60
C GLN A 61 -13.06 -9.88 19.27
N ARG A 62 -13.30 -8.71 18.67
CA ARG A 62 -14.66 -8.32 18.25
C ARG A 62 -15.16 -9.18 17.11
N LEU A 63 -14.30 -9.52 16.15
CA LEU A 63 -14.65 -10.40 15.04
C LEU A 63 -14.95 -11.83 15.53
N ALA A 64 -14.13 -12.37 16.43
CA ALA A 64 -14.36 -13.68 17.04
C ALA A 64 -15.68 -13.72 17.84
N ARG A 65 -15.99 -12.64 18.58
CA ARG A 65 -17.27 -12.54 19.30
C ARG A 65 -18.46 -12.45 18.35
N ALA A 66 -18.35 -11.68 17.28
CA ALA A 66 -19.39 -11.56 16.26
C ALA A 66 -19.61 -12.89 15.54
N GLN A 67 -18.54 -13.63 15.25
CA GLN A 67 -18.61 -14.96 14.66
C GLN A 67 -19.32 -15.95 15.58
N ALA A 68 -18.94 -16.02 16.86
CA ALA A 68 -19.62 -16.89 17.83
C ALA A 68 -21.11 -16.56 17.98
N GLN A 69 -21.48 -15.27 17.90
CA GLN A 69 -22.88 -14.85 17.89
C GLN A 69 -23.61 -15.28 16.61
N ALA A 70 -22.97 -15.14 15.45
CA ALA A 70 -23.54 -15.60 14.18
C ALA A 70 -23.74 -17.12 14.18
N GLU A 71 -22.76 -17.89 14.66
CA GLU A 71 -22.84 -19.36 14.80
C GLU A 71 -23.98 -19.77 15.75
N ALA A 72 -24.15 -19.08 16.88
CA ALA A 72 -25.25 -19.35 17.79
C ALA A 72 -26.64 -19.11 17.15
N VAL A 73 -26.79 -18.01 16.39
CA VAL A 73 -28.02 -17.71 15.66
C VAL A 73 -28.26 -18.74 14.56
N LEU A 74 -27.23 -19.10 13.78
CA LEU A 74 -27.31 -20.16 12.76
C LEU A 74 -27.71 -21.52 13.37
N ALA A 75 -27.21 -21.84 14.56
CA ALA A 75 -27.56 -23.06 15.30
C ALA A 75 -29.02 -23.03 15.78
N GLU A 76 -29.51 -21.89 16.26
CA GLU A 76 -30.91 -21.71 16.68
C GLU A 76 -31.89 -21.92 15.50
N PHE A 77 -31.51 -21.49 14.30
CA PHE A 77 -32.30 -21.73 13.08
C PHE A 77 -32.09 -23.12 12.44
N GLY A 78 -31.30 -24.01 13.07
CA GLY A 78 -31.02 -25.35 12.55
C GLY A 78 -30.22 -25.36 11.25
N LEU A 79 -29.57 -24.25 10.91
CA LEU A 79 -28.72 -24.07 9.73
C LEU A 79 -27.23 -24.35 10.04
N ALA A 80 -26.89 -24.58 11.32
CA ALA A 80 -25.57 -25.06 11.72
C ALA A 80 -25.44 -26.55 11.37
N GLY A 81 -24.99 -26.83 10.15
CA GLY A 81 -24.75 -28.19 9.67
C GLY A 81 -23.73 -28.94 10.54
N THR A 82 -24.10 -30.16 10.89
CA THR A 82 -23.26 -31.20 11.48
C THR A 82 -22.17 -31.64 10.49
N ASP A 83 -20.90 -31.49 10.92
CA ASP A 83 -19.65 -32.16 10.51
C ASP A 83 -19.22 -32.10 9.02
N VAL A 84 -17.93 -31.93 8.69
CA VAL A 84 -16.75 -32.59 9.28
C VAL A 84 -15.57 -31.61 9.41
N ALA A 85 -15.04 -31.47 10.63
CA ALA A 85 -13.62 -31.18 10.79
C ALA A 85 -12.85 -32.46 10.45
N GLU A 86 -12.24 -32.50 9.26
CA GLU A 86 -11.18 -33.47 9.01
C GLU A 86 -9.89 -32.86 9.59
N PRO A 87 -9.23 -33.50 10.57
CA PRO A 87 -7.88 -33.09 10.94
C PRO A 87 -6.94 -33.51 9.79
N VAL A 88 -6.73 -32.61 8.84
CA VAL A 88 -5.62 -32.75 7.89
C VAL A 88 -4.34 -32.38 8.63
N ALA A 89 -3.72 -33.38 9.26
CA ALA A 89 -2.27 -33.41 9.35
C ALA A 89 -1.69 -33.29 7.93
N PRO A 90 -0.54 -32.63 7.71
CA PRO A 90 0.01 -32.43 6.36
C PRO A 90 0.49 -33.77 5.81
N ALA A 91 -0.38 -34.48 5.10
CA ALA A 91 -0.05 -35.69 4.38
C ALA A 91 -0.09 -35.39 2.88
N ALA A 92 1.10 -35.42 2.29
CA ALA A 92 1.41 -35.88 0.95
C ALA A 92 0.36 -35.66 -0.15
N ALA A 93 0.72 -34.75 -1.06
CA ALA A 93 0.59 -34.87 -2.51
C ALA A 93 -0.31 -36.00 -3.07
N PRO A 94 -1.36 -35.67 -3.85
CA PRO A 94 -1.93 -36.62 -4.78
C PRO A 94 -1.02 -36.72 -6.00
N GLU A 95 -0.22 -37.78 -6.06
CA GLU A 95 0.27 -38.31 -7.32
C GLU A 95 -0.89 -38.99 -8.04
N ALA A 96 -1.33 -38.40 -9.16
CA ALA A 96 -1.87 -39.16 -10.27
C ALA A 96 -1.57 -38.39 -11.56
N ASP A 97 -0.52 -38.84 -12.20
CA ASP A 97 -0.12 -38.57 -13.57
C ASP A 97 -1.32 -38.54 -14.53
N ALA A 98 -1.50 -37.40 -15.20
CA ALA A 98 -2.18 -37.30 -16.48
C ALA A 98 -1.51 -36.18 -17.28
N VAL A 99 -0.38 -36.58 -17.88
CA VAL A 99 0.34 -35.97 -19.00
C VAL A 99 -0.52 -34.96 -19.79
N ALA A 100 -0.28 -33.68 -19.55
CA ALA A 100 -0.44 -32.62 -20.53
C ALA A 100 0.94 -31.98 -20.71
N ALA A 101 1.40 -31.97 -21.96
CA ALA A 101 2.78 -31.75 -22.36
C ALA A 101 3.46 -30.55 -21.65
N PRO A 102 4.78 -30.64 -21.37
CA PRO A 102 5.54 -29.50 -20.91
C PRO A 102 5.55 -28.45 -22.02
N SER A 103 4.67 -27.46 -21.93
CA SER A 103 4.99 -26.15 -22.49
C SER A 103 6.22 -25.71 -21.74
N ALA A 104 7.34 -25.67 -22.45
CA ALA A 104 8.64 -25.30 -21.92
C ALA A 104 8.50 -24.10 -20.98
N PRO A 105 9.25 -24.04 -19.86
CA PRO A 105 9.31 -22.83 -19.08
C PRO A 105 9.77 -21.73 -20.03
N ALA A 106 8.85 -20.86 -20.41
CA ALA A 106 9.23 -19.57 -20.94
C ALA A 106 10.18 -19.00 -19.87
N PRO A 107 11.37 -18.52 -20.27
CA PRO A 107 12.30 -17.92 -19.31
C PRO A 107 11.48 -16.98 -18.44
N ALA A 108 11.62 -17.09 -17.11
CA ALA A 108 11.03 -16.12 -16.20
C ALA A 108 11.47 -14.76 -16.73
N ALA A 109 10.56 -14.05 -17.39
CA ALA A 109 10.92 -12.85 -18.11
C ALA A 109 11.54 -11.93 -17.07
N ASP A 110 12.80 -11.55 -17.29
CA ASP A 110 13.46 -10.70 -16.33
C ASP A 110 12.59 -9.44 -16.19
N PRO A 111 12.38 -8.90 -14.98
CA PRO A 111 11.57 -7.70 -14.80
C PRO A 111 12.11 -6.48 -15.59
N SER A 112 13.34 -6.57 -16.10
CA SER A 112 13.96 -5.63 -17.04
C SER A 112 13.50 -5.75 -18.50
N GLU A 113 12.89 -6.86 -18.89
CA GLU A 113 12.35 -7.11 -20.24
C GLU A 113 10.86 -6.76 -20.37
N LEU A 114 10.21 -6.43 -19.26
CA LEU A 114 8.82 -5.98 -19.27
C LEU A 114 8.68 -4.61 -19.94
N PRO A 115 7.56 -4.36 -20.64
CA PRO A 115 7.24 -3.03 -21.22
C PRO A 115 7.25 -1.90 -20.18
N ILE A 116 7.05 -2.22 -18.90
CA ILE A 116 7.14 -1.30 -17.77
C ILE A 116 8.49 -1.49 -17.08
N ALA A 117 9.39 -0.52 -17.26
CA ALA A 117 10.72 -0.56 -16.64
C ALA A 117 10.64 -0.56 -15.10
N GLY A 118 11.32 -1.51 -14.48
CA GLY A 118 11.39 -1.62 -13.02
C GLY A 118 10.05 -1.96 -12.37
N TYR A 119 9.20 -2.70 -13.08
CA TYR A 119 7.82 -3.05 -12.68
C TYR A 119 7.70 -3.47 -11.20
N ASP A 120 8.56 -4.37 -10.72
CA ASP A 120 8.55 -4.87 -9.34
C ASP A 120 8.84 -3.81 -8.26
N ALA A 121 9.52 -2.72 -8.62
CA ALA A 121 9.85 -1.63 -7.70
C ALA A 121 8.78 -0.52 -7.69
N LEU A 122 7.76 -0.60 -8.54
CA LEU A 122 6.70 0.40 -8.65
C LEU A 122 5.54 0.10 -7.70
N ALA A 123 4.98 1.16 -7.12
CA ALA A 123 3.72 1.05 -6.41
C ALA A 123 2.55 0.87 -7.41
N ALA A 124 1.46 0.24 -6.98
CA ALA A 124 0.28 0.03 -7.83
C ALA A 124 -0.26 1.34 -8.45
N SER A 125 -0.20 2.46 -7.71
CA SER A 125 -0.60 3.78 -8.21
C SER A 125 0.28 4.32 -9.34
N GLN A 126 1.50 3.83 -9.46
CA GLN A 126 2.44 4.17 -10.53
C GLN A 126 2.29 3.20 -11.72
N VAL A 127 1.89 1.95 -11.48
CA VAL A 127 1.68 0.95 -12.53
C VAL A 127 0.42 1.24 -13.35
N ILE A 128 -0.70 1.59 -12.71
CA ILE A 128 -2.00 1.77 -13.39
C ILE A 128 -1.95 2.77 -14.56
N PRO A 129 -1.40 3.99 -14.43
CA PRO A 129 -1.33 4.94 -15.55
C PRO A 129 -0.43 4.46 -16.70
N ARG A 130 0.53 3.57 -16.42
CA ARG A 130 1.43 3.01 -17.43
C ARG A 130 0.78 1.89 -18.21
N LEU A 131 -0.10 1.10 -17.57
CA LEU A 131 -0.89 0.05 -18.24
C LEU A 131 -1.84 0.63 -19.29
N GLU A 132 -2.38 1.84 -19.08
CA GLU A 132 -3.29 2.50 -20.04
C GLU A 132 -2.62 2.81 -21.39
N GLY A 133 -1.30 2.97 -21.42
CA GLY A 133 -0.53 3.28 -22.62
C GLY A 133 0.03 2.05 -23.36
N LEU A 134 -0.19 0.84 -22.85
CA LEU A 134 0.34 -0.39 -23.43
C LEU A 134 -0.58 -0.96 -24.50
N THR A 135 0.03 -1.62 -25.48
CA THR A 135 -0.66 -2.42 -26.48
C THR A 135 -1.22 -3.71 -25.88
N PRO A 136 -2.19 -4.38 -26.53
CA PRO A 136 -2.75 -5.64 -26.05
C PRO A 136 -1.69 -6.73 -25.82
N ASP A 137 -0.70 -6.85 -26.71
CA ASP A 137 0.37 -7.84 -26.63
C ASP A 137 1.29 -7.56 -25.42
N GLU A 138 1.58 -6.28 -25.16
CA GLU A 138 2.36 -5.86 -24.00
C GLU A 138 1.60 -6.11 -22.67
N LEU A 139 0.28 -5.92 -22.66
CA LEU A 139 -0.55 -6.28 -21.52
C LEU A 139 -0.60 -7.80 -21.28
N GLU A 140 -0.56 -8.60 -22.34
CA GLU A 140 -0.47 -10.06 -22.25
C GLU A 140 0.87 -10.49 -21.65
N ALA A 141 1.97 -9.86 -22.05
CA ALA A 141 3.29 -10.10 -21.45
C ALA A 141 3.31 -9.79 -19.94
N VAL A 142 2.73 -8.67 -19.51
CA VAL A 142 2.60 -8.32 -18.08
C VAL A 142 1.72 -9.34 -17.35
N ARG A 143 0.60 -9.76 -17.95
CA ARG A 143 -0.29 -10.79 -17.36
C ARG A 143 0.39 -12.14 -17.20
N ALA A 144 1.19 -12.56 -18.18
CA ALA A 144 1.96 -13.80 -18.12
C ALA A 144 2.98 -13.76 -16.98
N TYR A 145 3.70 -12.64 -16.84
CA TYR A 145 4.65 -12.41 -15.74
C TYR A 145 3.99 -12.47 -14.36
N GLU A 146 2.87 -11.78 -14.18
CA GLU A 146 2.07 -11.79 -12.94
C GLU A 146 1.59 -13.20 -12.58
N THR A 147 1.13 -13.95 -13.59
CA THR A 147 0.62 -15.32 -13.38
C THR A 147 1.74 -16.28 -13.01
N ALA A 148 2.92 -16.13 -13.59
CA ALA A 148 4.11 -16.92 -13.27
C ALA A 148 4.69 -16.60 -11.88
N THR A 149 4.46 -15.38 -11.37
CA THR A 149 5.02 -14.91 -10.08
C THR A 149 4.03 -15.05 -8.92
N ARG A 150 2.74 -15.29 -9.19
CA ARG A 150 1.69 -15.49 -8.17
C ARG A 150 2.00 -16.71 -7.29
N GLY A 151 2.31 -16.48 -6.02
CA GLY A 151 2.57 -17.54 -5.02
C GLY A 151 3.98 -17.56 -4.44
N ARG A 152 4.81 -16.55 -4.73
CA ARG A 152 6.06 -16.27 -4.03
C ARG A 152 5.84 -15.47 -2.75
#